data_AF-A0A7J4RRJ5-F1
#
_entry.id   AF-A0A7J4RRJ5-F1
#
_cell.length_a   1.000
_cell.length_b   1.000
_cell.length_c   1.000
_cell.angle_alpha   90.00
_cell.angle_beta   90.00
_cell.angle_gamma   90.00
#
_symmetry.space_group_name_H-M   'P 1'
#
loop_
_entity.id
_entity.type
_entity.pdbx_description
1 polymer ?
#
loop_
_entity_poly.entity_id
_entity_poly.type
_entity_poly.pdbx_seq_one_letter_code
_entity_poly.pdbx_strand_id
1 'polypeptide(L)'
;MGMMDRFGRIADTYISERNKLLEADTERRRTFTGHPFWPTEVLRDTIIFASIVMTIAFYSWLIPPPLHSAADPFAQAGFVFPDWYVLFSYGYLRWGEYLPQFVIPAGPIGEFFGSPVIDWNAAWWGAAITGLPVGILALPPFLPGREKRGVEDPWFATAGAVYLAHVWFISVFSINIFLDLYAKDRSDYCFTGSHSELMCGRQAPWTAEVFNAVPWILTGIFLFAVIYFPTRKFLLSSVGSRVTPKIGRQVAVGSLIAAVLISVITWPVYENGFWDYGGLGAMDDIEDLDSLRAQPSDTLVHVEEGNVWAEWEDDCIPYEESSSLAAWNGLSAEEDPTDWCVIAASHWSNWGIFQPT
;
A
#
# COMPACT_ATOMS: atom_id res chain seq x y z
N MET A 1 39.45 8.84 2.61
CA MET A 1 39.71 7.76 1.63
C MET A 1 38.70 7.89 0.51
N GLY A 2 39.17 8.22 -0.69
CA GLY A 2 38.32 8.43 -1.86
C GLY A 2 37.77 7.12 -2.42
N MET A 3 36.83 7.23 -3.36
CA MET A 3 36.17 6.09 -4.01
C MET A 3 37.19 5.22 -4.78
N MET A 4 38.19 5.84 -5.43
CA MET A 4 39.25 5.13 -6.16
C MET A 4 40.14 4.28 -5.25
N ASP A 5 40.51 4.76 -4.06
CA ASP A 5 41.29 3.98 -3.09
C ASP A 5 40.52 2.73 -2.61
N ARG A 6 39.20 2.84 -2.48
CA ARG A 6 38.35 1.70 -2.10
C ARG A 6 38.29 0.67 -3.23
N PHE A 7 38.16 1.11 -4.48
CA PHE A 7 38.19 0.20 -5.63
C PHE A 7 39.54 -0.48 -5.82
N GLY A 8 40.65 0.25 -5.65
CA GLY A 8 41.99 -0.33 -5.67
C GLY A 8 42.19 -1.39 -4.60
N ARG A 9 41.73 -1.12 -3.37
CA ARG A 9 41.80 -2.10 -2.27
C ARG A 9 40.95 -3.33 -2.54
N ILE A 10 39.76 -3.19 -3.14
CA ILE A 10 38.89 -4.30 -3.54
C ILE A 10 39.60 -5.17 -4.60
N ALA A 11 40.18 -4.53 -5.63
CA ALA A 11 40.93 -5.21 -6.68
C ALA A 11 42.14 -5.97 -6.12
N ASP A 12 42.89 -5.36 -5.20
CA ASP A 12 44.02 -6.02 -4.53
C ASP A 12 43.57 -7.21 -3.67
N THR A 13 42.49 -7.06 -2.88
CA THR A 13 41.93 -8.21 -2.14
C THR A 13 41.49 -9.32 -3.09
N TYR A 14 40.87 -8.98 -4.22
CA TYR A 14 40.43 -9.96 -5.20
C TYR A 14 41.61 -10.70 -5.84
N ILE A 15 42.65 -9.97 -6.28
CA ILE A 15 43.86 -10.57 -6.86
C ILE A 15 44.59 -11.43 -5.82
N SER A 16 44.71 -10.96 -4.58
CA SER A 16 45.37 -11.70 -3.51
C SER A 16 44.63 -12.98 -3.14
N GLU A 17 43.30 -12.94 -2.99
CA GLU A 17 42.49 -14.14 -2.73
C GLU A 17 42.48 -15.08 -3.94
N ARG A 18 42.41 -14.57 -5.18
CA ARG A 18 42.56 -15.40 -6.39
C ARG A 18 43.90 -16.12 -6.41
N ASN A 19 45.01 -15.42 -6.20
CA ASN A 19 46.34 -16.03 -6.19
C ASN A 19 46.47 -17.04 -5.05
N LYS A 20 45.94 -16.73 -3.87
CA LYS A 20 45.88 -17.64 -2.73
C LYS A 20 45.04 -18.90 -3.02
N LEU A 21 43.99 -18.79 -3.82
CA LEU A 21 43.18 -19.92 -4.27
C LEU A 21 43.88 -20.74 -5.37
N LEU A 22 44.70 -20.12 -6.22
CA LEU A 22 45.51 -20.79 -7.25
C LEU A 22 46.73 -21.52 -6.66
N GLU A 23 47.32 -20.95 -5.61
CA GLU A 23 48.48 -21.50 -4.89
C GLU A 23 48.09 -22.49 -3.79
N ALA A 24 46.80 -22.56 -3.42
CA ALA A 24 46.33 -23.49 -2.42
C ALA A 24 46.39 -24.94 -2.94
N ASP A 25 47.15 -25.78 -2.24
CA ASP A 25 47.34 -27.21 -2.52
C ASP A 25 46.03 -28.03 -2.47
N THR A 26 45.00 -27.47 -1.82
CA THR A 26 43.66 -28.05 -1.74
C THR A 26 42.64 -27.10 -2.37
N GLU A 27 41.90 -27.59 -3.36
CA GLU A 27 40.78 -26.85 -3.95
C GLU A 27 39.76 -26.58 -2.84
N ARG A 28 39.59 -25.31 -2.47
CA ARG A 28 38.59 -24.89 -1.48
C ARG A 28 37.19 -25.00 -2.09
N ARG A 29 36.67 -26.22 -2.20
CA ARG A 29 35.27 -26.43 -2.57
C ARG A 29 34.39 -25.97 -1.42
N ARG A 30 33.60 -24.91 -1.64
CA ARG A 30 32.45 -24.64 -0.77
C ARG A 30 31.57 -25.87 -0.83
N THR A 31 31.42 -26.58 0.28
CA THR A 31 30.44 -27.64 0.40
C THR A 31 29.06 -26.98 0.38
N PHE A 32 28.45 -26.90 -0.79
CA PHE A 32 27.04 -26.60 -0.89
C PHE A 32 26.31 -27.77 -0.23
N THR A 33 25.79 -27.51 0.96
CA THR A 33 24.92 -28.46 1.65
C THR A 33 23.53 -28.28 1.06
N GLY A 34 22.96 -29.35 0.53
CA GLY A 34 21.67 -29.31 -0.16
C GLY A 34 21.42 -30.60 -0.94
N HIS A 35 20.22 -30.69 -1.51
CA HIS A 35 19.87 -31.74 -2.44
C HIS A 35 20.34 -31.37 -3.85
N PRO A 36 20.58 -32.35 -4.74
CA PRO A 36 20.84 -32.05 -6.13
C PRO A 36 19.63 -31.32 -6.73
N PHE A 37 19.90 -30.34 -7.60
CA PHE A 37 18.86 -29.57 -8.29
C PHE A 37 17.80 -30.48 -8.92
N TRP A 38 18.26 -31.53 -9.62
CA TRP A 38 17.40 -32.56 -10.18
C TRP A 38 17.52 -33.88 -9.39
N PRO A 39 16.40 -34.58 -9.12
CA PRO A 39 15.01 -34.18 -9.38
C PRO A 39 14.39 -33.38 -8.21
N THR A 40 15.05 -33.34 -7.06
CA THR A 40 14.43 -32.95 -5.79
C THR A 40 13.97 -31.50 -5.77
N GLU A 41 14.87 -30.54 -6.06
CA GLU A 41 14.49 -29.12 -6.04
C GLU A 41 13.56 -28.77 -7.21
N VAL A 42 13.78 -29.34 -8.40
CA VAL A 42 12.87 -29.13 -9.56
C VAL A 42 11.44 -29.60 -9.24
N LEU A 43 11.28 -30.77 -8.64
CA LEU A 43 9.94 -31.27 -8.26
C LEU A 43 9.29 -30.36 -7.23
N ARG A 44 10.03 -29.96 -6.20
CA ARG A 44 9.56 -29.03 -5.16
C ARG A 44 9.12 -27.70 -5.75
N ASP A 45 9.96 -27.08 -6.57
CA ASP A 45 9.69 -25.78 -7.18
C ASP A 45 8.53 -25.85 -8.17
N THR A 46 8.37 -26.98 -8.88
CA THR A 46 7.22 -27.21 -9.77
C THR A 46 5.91 -27.29 -8.96
N ILE A 47 5.91 -27.96 -7.81
CA ILE A 47 4.73 -28.03 -6.93
C ILE A 47 4.39 -26.64 -6.39
N ILE A 48 5.40 -25.89 -5.93
CA ILE A 48 5.21 -24.52 -5.44
C ILE A 48 4.68 -23.63 -6.56
N PHE A 49 5.26 -23.69 -7.76
CA PHE A 49 4.80 -22.94 -8.91
C PHE A 49 3.35 -23.27 -9.27
N ALA A 50 2.99 -24.55 -9.36
CA ALA A 50 1.62 -24.98 -9.62
C ALA A 50 0.65 -24.47 -8.54
N SER A 51 1.05 -24.47 -7.27
CA SER A 51 0.23 -23.92 -6.17
C SER A 51 0.03 -22.40 -6.28
N ILE A 52 1.05 -21.65 -6.70
CA ILE A 52 0.96 -20.20 -6.95
C ILE A 52 0.01 -19.93 -8.11
N VAL A 53 0.16 -20.67 -9.22
CA VAL A 53 -0.72 -20.54 -10.40
C VAL A 53 -2.17 -20.86 -10.04
N MET A 54 -2.41 -21.92 -9.27
CA MET A 54 -3.75 -22.28 -8.79
C MET A 54 -4.35 -21.16 -7.93
N THR A 55 -3.57 -20.59 -7.01
CA THR A 55 -4.02 -19.49 -6.14
C THR A 55 -4.36 -18.25 -6.95
N ILE A 56 -3.51 -17.87 -7.90
CA ILE A 56 -3.75 -16.71 -8.77
C ILE A 56 -4.99 -16.93 -9.64
N ALA A 57 -5.13 -18.11 -10.27
CA ALA A 57 -6.30 -18.44 -11.08
C ALA A 57 -7.58 -18.43 -10.26
N PHE A 58 -7.55 -18.93 -9.02
CA PHE A 58 -8.67 -18.86 -8.11
C PHE A 58 -9.05 -17.41 -7.75
N TYR A 59 -8.08 -16.55 -7.45
CA TYR A 59 -8.35 -15.13 -7.22
C TYR A 59 -8.87 -14.41 -8.46
N SER A 60 -8.33 -14.70 -9.64
CA SER A 60 -8.82 -14.15 -10.91
C SER A 60 -10.24 -14.57 -11.24
N TRP A 61 -10.68 -15.74 -10.75
CA TRP A 61 -12.07 -16.17 -10.85
C TRP A 61 -12.96 -15.52 -9.79
N LEU A 62 -12.48 -15.45 -8.53
CA LEU A 62 -13.25 -14.92 -7.40
C LEU A 62 -13.49 -13.41 -7.50
N ILE A 63 -12.48 -12.64 -7.93
CA ILE A 63 -12.53 -11.19 -8.06
C ILE A 63 -11.83 -10.84 -9.38
N PRO A 64 -12.48 -11.05 -10.53
CA PRO A 64 -11.93 -10.67 -11.82
C PRO A 64 -11.70 -9.15 -11.83
N PRO A 65 -10.61 -8.67 -12.44
CA PRO A 65 -10.35 -7.24 -12.53
C PRO A 65 -11.50 -6.57 -13.31
N PRO A 66 -12.06 -5.47 -12.79
CA PRO A 66 -13.13 -4.76 -13.50
C PRO A 66 -12.61 -4.23 -14.84
N LEU A 67 -13.38 -4.45 -15.90
CA LEU A 67 -13.13 -3.83 -17.20
C LEU A 67 -13.64 -2.39 -17.14
N HIS A 68 -12.74 -1.45 -16.88
CA HIS A 68 -13.08 -0.03 -16.93
C HIS A 68 -13.47 0.41 -18.34
N SER A 69 -14.35 1.42 -18.42
CA SER A 69 -14.66 2.09 -19.68
C SER A 69 -13.40 2.68 -20.31
N ALA A 70 -13.43 2.91 -21.62
CA ALA A 70 -12.35 3.59 -22.31
C ALA A 70 -12.00 4.93 -21.63
N ALA A 71 -10.71 5.25 -21.58
CA ALA A 71 -10.24 6.48 -20.97
C ALA A 71 -10.83 7.69 -21.68
N ASP A 72 -11.53 8.55 -20.92
CA ASP A 72 -12.13 9.79 -21.42
C ASP A 72 -11.39 10.99 -20.78
N PRO A 73 -10.70 11.84 -21.57
CA PRO A 73 -10.03 13.02 -21.04
C PRO A 73 -10.99 14.12 -20.55
N PHE A 74 -12.30 14.01 -20.83
CA PHE A 74 -13.31 14.98 -20.41
C PHE A 74 -14.15 14.50 -19.22
N ALA A 75 -14.04 13.22 -18.84
CA ALA A 75 -14.69 12.66 -17.66
C ALA A 75 -13.64 12.31 -16.61
N GLN A 76 -13.65 13.04 -15.49
CA GLN A 76 -12.82 12.69 -14.34
C GLN A 76 -13.52 11.58 -13.57
N ALA A 77 -12.89 10.40 -13.48
CA ALA A 77 -13.36 9.35 -12.59
C ALA A 77 -13.35 9.90 -11.15
N GLY A 78 -14.44 9.70 -10.41
CA GLY A 78 -14.59 10.25 -9.05
C GLY A 78 -13.51 9.81 -8.07
N PHE A 79 -12.89 8.63 -8.31
CA PHE A 79 -11.80 8.09 -7.52
C PHE A 79 -10.70 7.53 -8.42
N VAL A 80 -9.51 8.15 -8.45
CA VAL A 80 -8.34 7.64 -9.17
C VAL A 80 -7.22 7.37 -8.18
N PHE A 81 -6.96 6.09 -7.95
CA PHE A 81 -5.87 5.63 -7.10
C PHE A 81 -4.99 4.68 -7.89
N PRO A 82 -3.67 4.67 -7.64
CA PRO A 82 -2.81 3.69 -8.25
C PRO A 82 -2.96 2.33 -7.56
N ASP A 83 -2.43 1.29 -8.19
CA ASP A 83 -2.41 -0.05 -7.61
C ASP A 83 -1.76 -0.11 -6.23
N TRP A 84 -2.15 -1.11 -5.44
CA TRP A 84 -1.74 -1.30 -4.04
C TRP A 84 -0.22 -1.23 -3.81
N TYR A 85 0.59 -1.71 -4.76
CA TYR A 85 2.05 -1.72 -4.67
C TYR A 85 2.70 -0.35 -4.92
N VAL A 86 1.93 0.65 -5.39
CA VAL A 86 2.36 2.03 -5.64
C VAL A 86 1.75 3.01 -4.63
N LEU A 87 0.79 2.57 -3.81
CA LEU A 87 0.13 3.41 -2.79
C LEU A 87 1.09 4.14 -1.86
N PHE A 88 2.26 3.55 -1.57
CA PHE A 88 3.25 4.19 -0.72
C PHE A 88 3.80 5.48 -1.34
N SER A 89 4.07 5.47 -2.66
CA SER A 89 4.55 6.64 -3.40
C SER A 89 3.48 7.70 -3.54
N TYR A 90 2.23 7.28 -3.73
CA TYR A 90 1.08 8.18 -3.73
C TYR A 90 0.87 8.84 -2.36
N GLY A 91 1.07 8.08 -1.28
CA GLY A 91 1.05 8.63 0.07
C GLY A 91 2.13 9.69 0.32
N TYR A 92 3.31 9.56 -0.28
CA TYR A 92 4.33 10.62 -0.22
C TYR A 92 3.99 11.86 -1.04
N LEU A 93 3.30 11.71 -2.18
CA LEU A 93 2.77 12.86 -2.94
C LEU A 93 1.77 13.64 -2.09
N ARG A 94 0.82 12.96 -1.46
CA ARG A 94 -0.13 13.58 -0.52
C ARG A 94 0.58 14.20 0.68
N TRP A 95 1.54 13.50 1.27
CA TRP A 95 2.30 14.05 2.39
C TRP A 95 3.11 15.30 2.00
N GLY A 96 3.55 15.38 0.74
CA GLY A 96 4.25 16.53 0.19
C GLY A 96 3.43 17.82 0.15
N GLU A 97 2.10 17.74 0.23
CA GLU A 97 1.21 18.91 0.29
C GLU A 97 1.36 19.69 1.59
N TYR A 98 1.71 19.01 2.69
CA TYR A 98 1.96 19.62 4.00
C TYR A 98 3.37 20.16 4.16
N LEU A 99 4.24 19.97 3.16
CA LEU A 99 5.59 20.51 3.19
C LEU A 99 5.63 21.94 2.61
N PRO A 100 6.58 22.78 3.05
CA PRO A 100 6.69 24.14 2.56
C PRO A 100 6.82 24.19 1.03
N GLN A 101 5.97 25.01 0.39
CA GLN A 101 5.98 25.20 -1.04
C GLN A 101 6.67 26.52 -1.40
N PHE A 102 7.64 26.47 -2.31
CA PHE A 102 8.40 27.64 -2.72
C PHE A 102 8.94 27.50 -4.14
N VAL A 103 9.18 28.64 -4.78
CA VAL A 103 9.71 28.71 -6.14
C VAL A 103 11.15 29.17 -6.08
N ILE A 104 12.05 28.37 -6.66
CA ILE A 104 13.48 28.67 -6.70
C ILE A 104 13.87 29.04 -8.14
N PRO A 105 14.60 30.16 -8.36
CA PRO A 105 15.20 30.44 -9.66
C PRO A 105 16.17 29.32 -10.07
N ALA A 106 15.91 28.67 -11.21
CA ALA A 106 16.64 27.49 -11.64
C ALA A 106 18.04 27.79 -12.21
N GLY A 107 18.30 29.06 -12.55
CA GLY A 107 19.59 29.50 -13.10
C GLY A 107 19.97 28.73 -14.38
N PRO A 108 21.27 28.40 -14.58
CA PRO A 108 21.75 27.68 -15.77
C PRO A 108 21.14 26.28 -15.94
N ILE A 109 20.70 25.65 -14.84
CA ILE A 109 20.06 24.33 -14.87
C ILE A 109 18.65 24.44 -15.48
N GLY A 110 17.95 25.55 -15.21
CA GLY A 110 16.65 25.82 -15.79
C GLY A 110 16.66 25.99 -17.30
N GLU A 111 17.71 26.61 -17.83
CA GLU A 111 17.91 26.77 -19.27
C GLU A 111 18.11 25.42 -19.99
N PHE A 112 18.70 24.43 -19.30
CA PHE A 112 18.83 23.05 -19.81
C PHE A 112 17.51 22.29 -19.83
N PHE A 113 16.64 22.47 -18.83
CA PHE A 113 15.34 21.79 -18.72
C PHE A 113 14.17 22.60 -19.32
N GLY A 114 14.44 23.76 -19.94
CA GLY A 114 13.42 24.60 -20.55
C GLY A 114 12.46 25.28 -19.56
N SER A 115 12.83 25.38 -18.28
CA SER A 115 12.02 26.02 -17.24
C SER A 115 12.87 27.03 -16.43
N PRO A 116 12.47 28.32 -16.35
CA PRO A 116 13.26 29.33 -15.64
C PRO A 116 13.25 29.17 -14.11
N VAL A 117 12.35 28.35 -13.59
CA VAL A 117 12.12 28.13 -12.16
C VAL A 117 11.95 26.65 -11.86
N ILE A 118 12.37 26.25 -10.65
CA ILE A 118 12.05 24.95 -10.07
C ILE A 118 10.99 25.19 -9.01
N ASP A 119 9.79 24.68 -9.25
CA ASP A 119 8.71 24.72 -8.29
C ASP A 119 8.87 23.57 -7.29
N TRP A 120 9.24 23.89 -6.05
CA TRP A 120 9.19 22.94 -4.93
C TRP A 120 7.74 22.86 -4.45
N ASN A 121 6.93 22.15 -5.21
CA ASN A 121 5.52 21.87 -4.91
C ASN A 121 5.36 20.44 -4.35
N ALA A 122 4.12 20.04 -4.06
CA ALA A 122 3.80 18.70 -3.57
C ALA A 122 4.32 17.58 -4.49
N ALA A 123 4.24 17.78 -5.81
CA ALA A 123 4.75 16.81 -6.79
C ALA A 123 6.27 16.63 -6.68
N TRP A 124 7.02 17.72 -6.53
CA TRP A 124 8.46 17.66 -6.30
C TRP A 124 8.78 16.93 -4.99
N TRP A 125 8.11 17.29 -3.90
CA TRP A 125 8.30 16.67 -2.59
C TRP A 125 7.98 15.17 -2.61
N GLY A 126 6.83 14.79 -3.15
CA GLY A 126 6.42 13.39 -3.24
C GLY A 126 7.36 12.56 -4.11
N ALA A 127 7.80 13.09 -5.24
CA ALA A 127 8.77 12.42 -6.10
C ALA A 127 10.12 12.25 -5.39
N ALA A 128 10.61 13.30 -4.72
CA ALA A 128 11.89 13.26 -4.00
C ALA A 128 11.85 12.28 -2.82
N ILE A 129 10.78 12.30 -2.02
CA ILE A 129 10.64 11.48 -0.81
C ILE A 129 10.35 10.02 -1.16
N THR A 130 9.61 9.74 -2.24
CA THR A 130 9.41 8.37 -2.75
C THR A 130 10.73 7.65 -3.02
N GLY A 131 11.78 8.40 -3.41
CA GLY A 131 13.12 7.85 -3.59
C GLY A 131 13.77 7.33 -2.30
N LEU A 132 13.34 7.78 -1.12
CA LEU A 132 13.96 7.40 0.16
C LEU A 132 13.75 5.92 0.50
N PRO A 133 12.52 5.36 0.52
CA PRO A 133 12.34 3.93 0.78
C PRO A 133 13.05 3.05 -0.23
N VAL A 134 13.01 3.42 -1.52
CA VAL A 134 13.67 2.67 -2.60
C VAL A 134 15.19 2.74 -2.45
N GLY A 135 15.72 3.93 -2.14
CA GLY A 135 17.13 4.15 -1.88
C GLY A 135 17.63 3.33 -0.70
N ILE A 136 16.89 3.30 0.42
CA ILE A 136 17.21 2.49 1.60
C ILE A 136 17.32 1.00 1.25
N LEU A 137 16.43 0.47 0.40
CA LEU A 137 16.51 -0.92 -0.07
C LEU A 137 17.70 -1.20 -0.99
N ALA A 138 18.19 -0.19 -1.71
CA ALA A 138 19.35 -0.32 -2.59
C ALA A 138 20.70 -0.19 -1.83
N LEU A 139 20.70 0.32 -0.59
CA LEU A 139 21.90 0.49 0.22
C LEU A 139 22.59 -0.80 0.71
N PRO A 140 21.91 -1.91 1.08
CA PRO A 140 22.53 -3.04 1.77
C PRO A 140 23.79 -3.61 1.10
N PRO A 141 23.86 -3.77 -0.24
CA PRO A 141 25.07 -4.26 -0.92
C PRO A 141 26.30 -3.34 -0.75
N PHE A 142 26.10 -2.05 -0.47
CA PHE A 142 27.18 -1.06 -0.33
C PHE A 142 27.62 -0.84 1.12
N LEU A 143 26.91 -1.43 2.09
CA LEU A 143 27.26 -1.32 3.50
C LEU A 143 28.36 -2.33 3.86
N PRO A 144 29.41 -1.90 4.60
CA PRO A 144 30.46 -2.82 5.04
C PRO A 144 29.89 -3.79 6.08
N GLY A 145 30.15 -5.08 5.92
CA GLY A 145 29.70 -6.10 6.86
C GLY A 145 29.90 -7.51 6.35
N ARG A 146 29.74 -8.48 7.25
CA ARG A 146 29.61 -9.90 6.88
C ARG A 146 28.13 -10.18 6.62
N GLU A 147 27.85 -11.09 5.69
CA GLU A 147 26.52 -11.67 5.56
C GLU A 147 26.09 -12.28 6.90
N LYS A 148 24.94 -11.84 7.39
CA LYS A 148 24.31 -12.32 8.61
C LYS A 148 22.86 -12.64 8.30
N ARG A 149 22.30 -13.63 8.98
CA ARG A 149 20.86 -13.86 8.95
C ARG A 149 20.17 -12.72 9.72
N GLY A 150 18.96 -12.33 9.32
CA GLY A 150 18.22 -11.27 10.03
C GLY A 150 18.08 -11.56 11.53
N VAL A 151 17.93 -12.83 11.92
CA VAL A 151 17.87 -13.25 13.33
C VAL A 151 19.18 -13.08 14.10
N GLU A 152 20.32 -12.99 13.42
CA GLU A 152 21.65 -12.79 14.03
C GLU A 152 21.99 -11.30 14.23
N ASP A 153 21.29 -10.41 13.53
CA ASP A 153 21.46 -8.96 13.63
C ASP A 153 20.14 -8.28 14.01
N PRO A 154 19.82 -8.21 15.32
CA PRO A 154 18.54 -7.68 15.79
C PRO A 154 18.35 -6.21 15.41
N TRP A 155 19.44 -5.45 15.21
CA TRP A 155 19.35 -4.06 14.77
C TRP A 155 18.87 -3.97 13.32
N PHE A 156 19.48 -4.75 12.42
CA PHE A 156 19.10 -4.77 11.01
C PHE A 156 17.68 -5.36 10.81
N ALA A 157 17.31 -6.38 11.58
CA ALA A 157 15.95 -6.92 11.58
C ALA A 157 14.91 -5.90 12.07
N THR A 158 15.21 -5.17 13.15
CA THR A 158 14.30 -4.12 13.66
C THR A 158 14.15 -2.99 12.63
N ALA A 159 15.25 -2.57 11.99
CA ALA A 159 15.21 -1.56 10.93
C ALA A 159 14.36 -2.02 9.73
N GLY A 160 14.46 -3.27 9.31
CA GLY A 160 13.61 -3.85 8.26
C GLY A 160 12.13 -3.91 8.64
N ALA A 161 11.80 -4.30 9.88
CA ALA A 161 10.43 -4.31 10.36
C ALA A 161 9.82 -2.90 10.43
N VAL A 162 10.60 -1.92 10.91
CA VAL A 162 10.25 -0.51 10.91
C VAL A 162 10.00 0.02 9.50
N TYR A 163 10.88 -0.35 8.56
CA TYR A 163 10.72 0.01 7.15
C TYR A 163 9.39 -0.51 6.59
N LEU A 164 9.06 -1.77 6.81
CA LEU A 164 7.79 -2.36 6.36
C LEU A 164 6.59 -1.70 7.01
N ALA A 165 6.66 -1.42 8.32
CA ALA A 165 5.62 -0.70 9.05
C ALA A 165 5.38 0.71 8.47
N HIS A 166 6.45 1.42 8.12
CA HIS A 166 6.35 2.75 7.53
C HIS A 166 5.77 2.73 6.11
N VAL A 167 6.21 1.79 5.26
CA VAL A 167 5.65 1.61 3.91
C VAL A 167 4.17 1.26 4.00
N TRP A 168 3.77 0.40 4.95
CA TRP A 168 2.37 0.09 5.17
C TRP A 168 1.58 1.32 5.65
N PHE A 169 2.10 2.04 6.64
CA PHE A 169 1.49 3.29 7.13
C PHE A 169 1.24 4.30 6.03
N ILE A 170 2.25 4.62 5.21
CA ILE A 170 2.10 5.65 4.17
C ILE A 170 1.19 5.18 3.02
N SER A 171 1.11 3.86 2.76
CA SER A 171 0.13 3.28 1.83
C SER A 171 -1.30 3.37 2.32
N VAL A 172 -1.56 3.09 3.61
CA VAL A 172 -2.92 3.16 4.18
C VAL A 172 -3.35 4.62 4.32
N PHE A 173 -2.42 5.49 4.71
CA PHE A 173 -2.61 6.94 4.72
C PHE A 173 -3.11 7.46 3.36
N SER A 174 -2.59 6.93 2.25
CA SER A 174 -2.97 7.39 0.91
C SER A 174 -4.37 6.97 0.46
N ILE A 175 -5.04 6.09 1.21
CA ILE A 175 -6.42 5.63 0.94
C ILE A 175 -7.35 5.85 2.13
N ASN A 176 -6.99 6.69 3.11
CA ASN A 176 -7.81 6.87 4.32
C ASN A 176 -9.26 7.30 4.00
N ILE A 177 -9.47 8.04 2.90
CA ILE A 177 -10.79 8.48 2.44
C ILE A 177 -11.69 7.30 2.07
N PHE A 178 -11.10 6.25 1.48
CA PHE A 178 -11.83 4.99 1.28
C PHE A 178 -12.12 4.34 2.62
N LEU A 179 -11.19 4.36 3.57
CA LEU A 179 -11.44 3.78 4.88
C LEU A 179 -12.58 4.49 5.60
N ASP A 180 -12.67 5.82 5.51
CA ASP A 180 -13.80 6.59 6.06
C ASP A 180 -15.13 6.24 5.39
N LEU A 181 -15.15 6.07 4.06
CA LEU A 181 -16.32 5.57 3.35
C LEU A 181 -16.68 4.16 3.85
N TYR A 182 -15.76 3.21 3.78
CA TYR A 182 -15.99 1.81 4.12
C TYR A 182 -16.20 1.55 5.62
N ALA A 183 -15.84 2.49 6.49
CA ALA A 183 -16.06 2.46 7.94
C ALA A 183 -17.44 3.03 8.35
N LYS A 184 -18.32 3.37 7.41
CA LYS A 184 -19.71 3.72 7.76
C LYS A 184 -20.51 2.45 8.03
N ASP A 185 -21.12 2.39 9.21
CA ASP A 185 -22.04 1.31 9.58
C ASP A 185 -23.35 1.48 8.80
N ARG A 186 -23.52 0.68 7.75
CA ARG A 186 -24.71 0.72 6.89
C ARG A 186 -25.50 -0.58 6.98
N SER A 187 -26.81 -0.45 7.17
CA SER A 187 -27.74 -1.58 7.15
C SER A 187 -28.34 -1.85 5.76
N ASP A 188 -28.17 -0.93 4.83
CA ASP A 188 -28.78 -0.85 3.50
C ASP A 188 -27.72 -0.89 2.39
N TYR A 189 -26.59 -1.58 2.63
CA TYR A 189 -25.52 -1.70 1.64
C TYR A 189 -25.83 -2.85 0.70
N CYS A 190 -25.81 -2.57 -0.60
CA CYS A 190 -25.84 -3.61 -1.62
C CYS A 190 -24.83 -3.34 -2.73
N PHE A 191 -24.34 -4.41 -3.32
CA PHE A 191 -23.40 -4.39 -4.42
C PHE A 191 -23.65 -5.57 -5.36
N THR A 192 -23.23 -5.44 -6.60
CA THR A 192 -23.16 -6.55 -7.56
C THR A 192 -21.84 -7.27 -7.39
N GLY A 193 -21.89 -8.58 -7.19
CA GLY A 193 -20.69 -9.41 -7.14
C GLY A 193 -20.03 -9.56 -8.51
N SER A 194 -18.90 -10.27 -8.54
CA SER A 194 -18.15 -10.57 -9.77
C SER A 194 -18.93 -11.35 -10.82
N HIS A 195 -19.98 -12.06 -10.40
CA HIS A 195 -20.88 -12.84 -11.25
C HIS A 195 -22.23 -12.15 -11.45
N SER A 196 -22.33 -10.86 -11.12
CA SER A 196 -23.56 -10.07 -11.22
C SER A 196 -24.71 -10.55 -10.32
N GLU A 197 -24.36 -11.27 -9.26
CA GLU A 197 -25.21 -11.60 -8.12
C GLU A 197 -25.49 -10.33 -7.29
N LEU A 198 -26.74 -10.06 -6.94
CA LEU A 198 -27.08 -8.95 -6.05
C LEU A 198 -26.89 -9.36 -4.60
N MET A 199 -25.92 -8.72 -3.95
CA MET A 199 -25.60 -8.96 -2.55
C MET A 199 -25.97 -7.76 -1.70
N CYS A 200 -26.91 -7.95 -0.77
CA CYS A 200 -27.35 -6.91 0.16
C CYS A 200 -27.11 -7.32 1.61
N GLY A 201 -26.77 -6.37 2.47
CA GLY A 201 -26.66 -6.62 3.89
C GLY A 201 -26.04 -5.49 4.69
N ARG A 202 -25.60 -5.82 5.90
CA ARG A 202 -24.89 -4.86 6.75
C ARG A 202 -23.42 -4.80 6.37
N GLN A 203 -22.96 -3.61 6.00
CA GLN A 203 -21.54 -3.32 5.93
C GLN A 203 -21.05 -2.93 7.33
N ALA A 204 -20.43 -3.91 8.02
CA ALA A 204 -19.93 -3.66 9.36
C ALA A 204 -18.60 -2.88 9.28
N PRO A 205 -18.43 -1.79 10.05
CA PRO A 205 -17.32 -0.84 9.88
C PRO A 205 -15.98 -1.36 10.41
N TRP A 206 -16.01 -2.38 11.26
CA TRP A 206 -14.86 -2.85 12.03
C TRP A 206 -13.69 -3.30 11.15
N THR A 207 -13.94 -3.80 9.94
CA THR A 207 -12.86 -4.26 9.04
C THR A 207 -12.00 -3.08 8.59
N ALA A 208 -12.62 -1.97 8.19
CA ALA A 208 -11.95 -0.74 7.81
C ALA A 208 -11.26 -0.09 9.02
N GLU A 209 -11.93 -0.03 10.18
CA GLU A 209 -11.35 0.50 11.42
C GLU A 209 -10.09 -0.28 11.86
N VAL A 210 -10.17 -1.62 11.87
CA VAL A 210 -9.03 -2.47 12.24
C VAL A 210 -7.91 -2.31 11.22
N PHE A 211 -8.24 -2.31 9.93
CA PHE A 211 -7.25 -2.14 8.87
C PHE A 211 -6.53 -0.78 8.98
N ASN A 212 -7.23 0.29 9.33
CA ASN A 212 -6.63 1.61 9.55
C ASN A 212 -5.79 1.69 10.83
N ALA A 213 -6.25 1.05 11.90
CA ALA A 213 -5.58 1.09 13.20
C ALA A 213 -4.25 0.33 13.23
N VAL A 214 -4.13 -0.79 12.51
CA VAL A 214 -2.92 -1.63 12.53
C VAL A 214 -1.64 -0.87 12.15
N PRO A 215 -1.54 -0.20 10.99
CA PRO A 215 -0.33 0.56 10.64
C PRO A 215 -0.03 1.67 11.66
N TRP A 216 -1.04 2.29 12.26
CA TRP A 216 -0.82 3.30 13.30
C TRP A 216 -0.25 2.72 14.59
N ILE A 217 -0.73 1.54 15.00
CA ILE A 217 -0.16 0.79 16.13
C ILE A 217 1.32 0.47 15.86
N LEU A 218 1.65 0.05 14.63
CA LEU A 218 3.03 -0.20 14.22
C LEU A 218 3.87 1.09 14.25
N THR A 219 3.31 2.23 13.87
CA THR A 219 3.95 3.55 14.02
C THR A 219 4.21 3.87 15.50
N GLY A 220 3.30 3.53 16.42
CA GLY A 220 3.54 3.63 17.86
C GLY A 220 4.71 2.77 18.34
N ILE A 221 4.83 1.54 17.84
CA ILE A 221 5.98 0.65 18.12
C ILE A 221 7.29 1.25 17.55
N PHE A 222 7.22 1.86 16.37
CA PHE A 222 8.35 2.56 15.77
C PHE A 222 8.78 3.77 16.60
N LEU A 223 7.84 4.62 17.02
CA LEU A 223 8.11 5.75 17.90
C LEU A 223 8.77 5.29 19.20
N PHE A 224 8.28 4.19 19.79
CA PHE A 224 8.94 3.57 20.94
C PHE A 224 10.40 3.22 20.63
N ALA A 225 10.69 2.58 19.51
CA ALA A 225 12.06 2.22 19.13
C ALA A 225 12.95 3.46 18.91
N VAL A 226 12.44 4.49 18.23
CA VAL A 226 13.14 5.76 17.94
C VAL A 226 13.41 6.56 19.21
N ILE A 227 12.58 6.46 20.23
CA ILE A 227 12.83 7.09 21.52
C ILE A 227 13.77 6.21 22.36
N TYR A 228 13.45 4.93 22.51
CA TYR A 228 14.15 4.02 23.40
C TYR A 228 15.62 3.81 23.02
N PHE A 229 15.92 3.49 21.76
CA PHE A 229 17.28 3.12 21.37
C PHE A 229 18.27 4.30 21.45
N PRO A 230 17.96 5.50 20.94
CA PRO A 230 18.82 6.68 21.11
C PRO A 230 18.97 7.09 22.57
N THR A 231 17.88 7.13 23.35
CA THR A 231 17.96 7.47 24.78
C THR A 231 18.80 6.47 25.56
N ARG A 232 18.63 5.18 25.30
CA ARG A 232 19.46 4.13 25.90
C ARG A 232 20.92 4.26 25.47
N LYS A 233 21.20 4.50 24.20
CA LYS A 233 22.56 4.72 23.68
C LYS A 233 23.22 5.92 24.36
N PHE A 234 22.49 7.03 24.46
CA PHE A 234 22.95 8.24 25.13
C PHE A 234 23.27 8.00 26.61
N LEU A 235 22.40 7.29 27.34
CA LEU A 235 22.64 6.95 28.75
C LEU A 235 23.86 6.03 28.91
N LEU A 236 24.03 5.04 28.04
CA LEU A 236 25.21 4.17 28.07
C LEU A 236 26.50 4.96 27.77
N SER A 237 26.47 5.91 26.84
CA SER A 237 27.65 6.73 26.50
C SER A 237 27.98 7.80 27.56
N SER A 238 26.96 8.37 28.22
CA SER A 238 27.14 9.47 29.18
C SER A 238 27.35 8.98 30.61
N VAL A 239 26.60 7.97 31.04
CA VAL A 239 26.56 7.48 32.43
C VAL A 239 27.34 6.17 32.61
N GLY A 240 27.62 5.44 31.52
CA GLY A 240 28.49 4.26 31.53
C GLY A 240 28.00 3.15 32.44
N SER A 241 28.88 2.61 33.28
CA SER A 241 28.62 1.48 34.18
C SER A 241 27.58 1.74 35.27
N ARG A 242 27.18 3.01 35.48
CA ARG A 242 26.15 3.39 36.46
C ARG A 242 24.72 3.14 35.96
N VAL A 243 24.53 2.76 34.69
CA VAL A 243 23.23 2.35 34.15
C VAL A 243 22.82 1.00 34.76
N THR A 244 22.01 1.06 35.81
CA THR A 244 21.47 -0.14 36.46
C THR A 244 20.28 -0.71 35.67
N PRO A 245 19.94 -2.01 35.84
CA PRO A 245 18.75 -2.60 35.23
C PRO A 245 17.45 -1.86 35.57
N LYS A 246 17.38 -1.23 36.75
CA LYS A 246 16.22 -0.40 37.17
C LYS A 246 16.05 0.83 36.28
N ILE A 247 17.15 1.55 35.99
CA ILE A 247 17.15 2.71 35.09
C ILE A 247 16.77 2.26 33.67
N GLY A 248 17.32 1.12 33.20
CA GLY A 248 16.95 0.55 31.90
C GLY A 248 15.45 0.26 31.77
N ARG A 249 14.82 -0.30 32.82
CA ARG A 249 13.37 -0.51 32.85
C ARG A 249 12.59 0.79 32.84
N GLN A 250 13.01 1.80 33.61
CA GLN A 250 12.36 3.12 33.62
C GLN A 250 12.43 3.80 32.25
N VAL A 251 13.56 3.70 31.55
CA VAL A 251 13.72 4.25 30.20
C VAL A 251 12.81 3.53 29.21
N ALA A 252 12.73 2.19 29.27
CA ALA A 252 11.82 1.42 28.43
C ALA A 252 10.35 1.81 28.67
N VAL A 253 9.91 1.82 29.93
CA VAL A 253 8.52 2.20 30.28
C VAL A 253 8.24 3.67 29.92
N GLY A 254 9.17 4.58 30.19
CA GLY A 254 9.02 6.00 29.84
C GLY A 254 8.95 6.21 28.33
N SER A 255 9.75 5.50 27.55
CA SER A 255 9.70 5.55 26.08
C SER A 255 8.38 4.98 25.56
N LEU A 256 7.85 3.92 26.18
CA LEU A 256 6.56 3.33 25.82
C LEU A 256 5.42 4.30 26.10
N ILE A 257 5.40 4.91 27.29
CA ILE A 257 4.39 5.92 27.65
C ILE A 257 4.46 7.11 26.69
N ALA A 258 5.66 7.60 26.39
CA ALA A 258 5.84 8.70 25.44
C ALA A 258 5.33 8.34 24.05
N ALA A 259 5.65 7.16 23.54
CA ALA A 259 5.17 6.69 22.25
C ALA A 259 3.65 6.56 22.20
N VAL A 260 3.03 5.98 23.23
CA VAL A 260 1.57 5.86 23.34
C VAL A 260 0.91 7.23 23.41
N LEU A 261 1.43 8.15 24.22
CA LEU A 261 0.88 9.51 24.33
C LEU A 261 0.96 10.26 23.00
N ILE A 262 2.09 10.18 22.29
CA ILE A 262 2.22 10.79 20.97
C ILE A 262 1.20 10.17 20.02
N SER A 263 1.14 8.83 19.91
CA SER A 263 0.20 8.14 19.04
C SER A 263 -1.27 8.46 19.32
N VAL A 264 -1.65 8.62 20.59
CA VAL A 264 -3.03 8.99 20.96
C VAL A 264 -3.33 10.45 20.60
N ILE A 265 -2.40 11.37 20.88
CA ILE A 265 -2.58 12.79 20.57
C ILE A 265 -2.63 13.02 19.05
N THR A 266 -1.85 12.28 18.28
CA THR A 266 -1.79 12.42 16.81
C THR A 266 -2.75 11.49 16.07
N TRP A 267 -3.54 10.66 16.77
CA TRP A 267 -4.53 9.78 16.14
C TRP A 267 -5.60 10.53 15.34
N PRO A 268 -6.27 11.57 15.86
CA PRO A 268 -7.29 12.29 15.10
C PRO A 268 -6.75 12.88 13.80
N VAL A 269 -5.48 13.29 13.85
CA VAL A 269 -4.77 13.85 12.71
C VAL A 269 -4.50 12.79 11.64
N TYR A 270 -4.13 11.58 12.05
CA TYR A 270 -3.94 10.44 11.15
C TYR A 270 -5.26 9.92 10.57
N GLU A 271 -6.27 9.73 11.43
CA GLU A 271 -7.59 9.20 11.05
C GLU A 271 -8.26 10.09 10.01
N ASN A 272 -8.25 11.40 10.26
CA ASN A 272 -8.81 12.40 9.35
C ASN A 272 -7.93 12.65 8.11
N GLY A 273 -6.82 11.93 7.92
CA GLY A 273 -5.97 12.01 6.73
C GLY A 273 -5.39 13.39 6.44
N PHE A 274 -5.41 14.30 7.42
CA PHE A 274 -5.13 15.72 7.27
C PHE A 274 -5.98 16.45 6.19
N TRP A 275 -7.13 15.93 5.77
CA TRP A 275 -7.99 16.57 4.76
C TRP A 275 -8.46 17.97 5.19
N ASP A 276 -8.74 18.15 6.47
CA ASP A 276 -9.10 19.46 7.08
C ASP A 276 -7.98 20.53 6.98
N TYR A 277 -6.80 20.19 6.45
CA TYR A 277 -5.63 21.09 6.37
C TYR A 277 -5.34 21.64 4.96
N GLY A 278 -6.14 21.31 3.94
CA GLY A 278 -6.17 22.01 2.62
C GLY A 278 -4.89 21.91 1.78
N GLY A 279 -4.71 20.78 1.09
CA GLY A 279 -3.57 20.50 0.20
C GLY A 279 -3.92 20.56 -1.31
N LEU A 280 -2.91 20.58 -2.20
CA LEU A 280 -3.09 20.80 -3.64
C LEU A 280 -3.96 19.72 -4.31
N GLY A 281 -5.26 20.01 -4.50
CA GLY A 281 -6.19 19.11 -5.19
C GLY A 281 -6.61 17.90 -4.37
N ALA A 282 -6.23 17.88 -3.09
CA ALA A 282 -6.98 17.15 -2.09
C ALA A 282 -8.34 17.85 -1.97
N MET A 283 -9.44 17.09 -2.07
CA MET A 283 -10.76 17.68 -1.85
C MET A 283 -10.81 18.32 -0.47
N ASP A 284 -11.09 19.61 -0.47
CA ASP A 284 -11.08 20.45 0.73
C ASP A 284 -12.21 20.03 1.69
N ASP A 285 -13.28 19.41 1.18
CA ASP A 285 -14.43 18.98 1.97
C ASP A 285 -14.93 17.56 1.60
N ILE A 286 -15.35 16.78 2.61
CA ILE A 286 -16.06 15.50 2.42
C ILE A 286 -17.35 15.70 1.59
N GLU A 287 -17.95 16.89 1.69
CA GLU A 287 -19.13 17.31 0.93
C GLU A 287 -18.85 17.47 -0.58
N ASP A 288 -17.59 17.69 -0.97
CA ASP A 288 -17.23 17.68 -2.39
C ASP A 288 -17.19 16.25 -2.96
N LEU A 289 -17.10 15.17 -2.14
CA LEU A 289 -17.27 13.78 -2.61
C LEU A 289 -18.68 13.54 -3.10
N ASP A 290 -19.64 14.21 -2.47
CA ASP A 290 -21.03 14.22 -2.88
C ASP A 290 -21.22 14.96 -4.22
N SER A 291 -20.23 15.70 -4.71
CA SER A 291 -20.26 16.32 -6.05
C SER A 291 -19.60 15.46 -7.14
N LEU A 292 -18.63 14.60 -6.79
CA LEU A 292 -17.96 13.65 -7.70
C LEU A 292 -18.78 12.37 -7.96
N ARG A 293 -20.07 12.38 -7.60
CA ARG A 293 -21.02 11.27 -7.77
C ARG A 293 -21.10 10.81 -9.23
N ALA A 294 -20.92 9.51 -9.45
CA ALA A 294 -21.62 8.86 -10.56
C ALA A 294 -23.12 8.85 -10.21
N GLN A 295 -23.99 9.13 -11.18
CA GLN A 295 -25.42 8.92 -10.98
C GLN A 295 -25.66 7.41 -10.82
N PRO A 296 -26.57 6.98 -9.92
CA PRO A 296 -26.99 5.59 -9.91
C PRO A 296 -27.41 5.18 -11.32
N SER A 297 -26.79 4.13 -11.83
CA SER A 297 -27.17 3.52 -13.09
C SER A 297 -28.07 2.32 -12.83
N ASP A 298 -28.87 2.00 -13.84
CA ASP A 298 -29.62 0.75 -13.86
C ASP A 298 -28.64 -0.42 -13.77
N THR A 299 -28.94 -1.38 -12.90
CA THR A 299 -28.03 -2.47 -12.57
C THR A 299 -28.53 -3.76 -13.17
N LEU A 300 -27.67 -4.44 -13.93
CA LEU A 300 -27.95 -5.74 -14.51
C LEU A 300 -27.63 -6.83 -13.47
N VAL A 301 -28.58 -7.72 -13.20
CA VAL A 301 -28.47 -8.76 -12.17
C VAL A 301 -28.89 -10.11 -12.75
N HIS A 302 -28.21 -11.17 -12.33
CA HIS A 302 -28.54 -12.53 -12.74
C HIS A 302 -29.78 -13.04 -12.00
N VAL A 303 -30.72 -13.62 -12.73
CA VAL A 303 -31.97 -14.16 -12.20
C VAL A 303 -31.68 -15.35 -11.29
N GLU A 304 -32.40 -15.44 -10.17
CA GLU A 304 -32.26 -16.48 -9.14
C GLU A 304 -30.91 -16.52 -8.40
N GLU A 305 -30.04 -15.51 -8.58
CA GLU A 305 -28.74 -15.42 -7.91
C GLU A 305 -28.68 -14.28 -6.87
N GLY A 306 -27.81 -14.44 -5.88
CA GLY A 306 -27.62 -13.47 -4.79
C GLY A 306 -28.38 -13.82 -3.50
N ASN A 307 -28.01 -13.17 -2.40
CA ASN A 307 -28.54 -13.49 -1.07
C ASN A 307 -29.90 -12.87 -0.76
N VAL A 308 -30.35 -11.93 -1.59
CA VAL A 308 -31.62 -11.20 -1.44
C VAL A 308 -32.54 -11.33 -2.64
N TRP A 309 -32.28 -12.26 -3.55
CA TRP A 309 -33.09 -12.44 -4.77
C TRP A 309 -34.61 -12.45 -4.51
N ALA A 310 -35.05 -13.22 -3.50
CA ALA A 310 -36.46 -13.34 -3.14
C ALA A 310 -37.12 -12.03 -2.68
N GLU A 311 -36.34 -11.01 -2.31
CA GLU A 311 -36.85 -9.69 -1.93
C GLU A 311 -36.97 -8.75 -3.15
N TRP A 312 -36.18 -9.00 -4.20
CA TRP A 312 -36.03 -8.12 -5.36
C TRP A 312 -36.61 -8.70 -6.66
N GLU A 313 -37.09 -9.94 -6.64
CA GLU A 313 -37.65 -10.62 -7.83
C GLU A 313 -38.83 -9.85 -8.46
N ASP A 314 -39.63 -9.16 -7.66
CA ASP A 314 -40.79 -8.38 -8.13
C ASP A 314 -40.39 -7.05 -8.81
N ASP A 315 -39.22 -6.49 -8.44
CA ASP A 315 -38.70 -5.21 -8.94
C ASP A 315 -37.74 -5.39 -10.15
N CYS A 316 -37.49 -6.64 -10.52
CA CYS A 316 -36.59 -7.06 -11.59
C CYS A 316 -37.29 -6.99 -12.96
N ILE A 317 -36.87 -6.03 -13.79
CA ILE A 317 -37.49 -5.76 -15.10
C ILE A 317 -36.90 -6.71 -16.16
N PRO A 318 -37.72 -7.55 -16.82
CA PRO A 318 -37.23 -8.54 -17.78
C PRO A 318 -36.72 -7.91 -19.07
N TYR A 319 -35.95 -8.68 -19.86
CA TYR A 319 -35.37 -8.23 -21.12
C TYR A 319 -36.41 -7.68 -22.11
N GLU A 320 -37.59 -8.31 -22.21
CA GLU A 320 -38.63 -7.90 -23.16
C GLU A 320 -39.08 -6.44 -22.96
N GLU A 321 -39.07 -5.98 -21.71
CA GLU A 321 -39.50 -4.63 -21.33
C GLU A 321 -38.33 -3.63 -21.24
N SER A 322 -37.09 -4.13 -21.07
CA SER A 322 -35.91 -3.32 -20.76
C SER A 322 -34.82 -3.34 -21.83
N SER A 323 -34.98 -4.08 -22.93
CA SER A 323 -33.96 -4.27 -23.99
C SER A 323 -33.37 -2.99 -24.59
N SER A 324 -34.05 -1.85 -24.47
CA SER A 324 -33.55 -0.54 -24.93
C SER A 324 -32.66 0.19 -23.91
N LEU A 325 -32.56 -0.30 -22.67
CA LEU A 325 -31.76 0.33 -21.61
C LEU A 325 -30.27 0.13 -21.84
N ALA A 326 -29.48 1.13 -21.46
CA ALA A 326 -28.02 1.08 -21.61
C ALA A 326 -27.35 0.01 -20.73
N ALA A 327 -28.03 -0.49 -19.68
CA ALA A 327 -27.55 -1.56 -18.81
C ALA A 327 -27.21 -2.85 -19.57
N TRP A 328 -27.88 -3.12 -20.69
CA TRP A 328 -27.66 -4.30 -21.52
C TRP A 328 -26.41 -4.22 -22.41
N ASN A 329 -25.82 -3.03 -22.58
CA ASN A 329 -24.66 -2.85 -23.48
C ASN A 329 -23.42 -3.62 -23.03
N GLY A 330 -23.34 -4.02 -21.76
CA GLY A 330 -22.23 -4.79 -21.19
C GLY A 330 -22.42 -6.31 -21.27
N LEU A 331 -23.62 -6.79 -21.59
CA LEU A 331 -23.92 -8.23 -21.66
C LEU A 331 -23.16 -8.86 -22.83
N SER A 332 -22.50 -9.99 -22.59
CA SER A 332 -21.78 -10.67 -23.66
C SER A 332 -22.76 -11.30 -24.66
N ALA A 333 -22.38 -11.35 -25.94
CA ALA A 333 -23.24 -11.95 -26.98
C ALA A 333 -23.44 -13.47 -26.81
N GLU A 334 -22.72 -14.11 -25.88
CA GLU A 334 -22.81 -15.53 -25.56
C GLU A 334 -23.78 -15.83 -24.42
N GLU A 335 -24.18 -14.81 -23.65
CA GLU A 335 -25.14 -14.92 -22.54
C GLU A 335 -26.58 -14.83 -23.05
N ASP A 336 -27.48 -15.64 -22.47
CA ASP A 336 -28.91 -15.61 -22.78
C ASP A 336 -29.57 -14.45 -22.02
N PRO A 337 -30.12 -13.41 -22.69
CA PRO A 337 -30.70 -12.27 -21.99
C PRO A 337 -31.88 -12.60 -21.08
N THR A 338 -32.48 -13.80 -21.20
CA THR A 338 -33.57 -14.24 -20.31
C THR A 338 -33.10 -14.61 -18.91
N ASP A 339 -31.81 -14.91 -18.75
CA ASP A 339 -31.21 -15.25 -17.45
C ASP A 339 -30.87 -13.99 -16.63
N TRP A 340 -31.19 -12.81 -17.17
CA TRP A 340 -30.82 -11.52 -16.61
C TRP A 340 -32.03 -10.60 -16.49
N CYS A 341 -31.93 -9.65 -15.58
CA CYS A 341 -32.88 -8.56 -15.51
C CYS A 341 -32.25 -7.27 -15.01
N VAL A 342 -33.00 -6.18 -15.17
CA VAL A 342 -32.56 -4.85 -14.76
C VAL A 342 -33.28 -4.42 -13.50
N ILE A 343 -32.53 -4.02 -12.49
CA ILE A 343 -33.05 -3.30 -11.33
C ILE A 343 -32.83 -1.80 -11.55
N ALA A 344 -33.91 -1.03 -11.46
CA ALA A 344 -33.89 0.38 -11.79
C ALA A 344 -33.06 1.20 -10.79
N ALA A 345 -32.32 2.18 -11.31
CA ALA A 345 -31.52 3.13 -10.52
C ALA A 345 -32.31 3.84 -9.40
N SER A 346 -33.63 3.94 -9.54
CA SER A 346 -34.51 4.59 -8.56
C SER A 346 -34.45 3.94 -7.17
N HIS A 347 -34.21 2.62 -7.09
CA HIS A 347 -34.04 1.91 -5.83
C HIS A 347 -32.75 2.29 -5.11
N TRP A 348 -31.75 2.75 -5.87
CA TRP A 348 -30.44 3.17 -5.37
C TRP A 348 -30.37 4.67 -5.05
N SER A 349 -31.39 5.45 -5.40
CA SER A 349 -31.38 6.92 -5.28
C SER A 349 -31.23 7.45 -3.85
N ASN A 350 -31.66 6.65 -2.87
CA ASN A 350 -31.48 6.96 -1.44
C ASN A 350 -30.20 6.36 -0.85
N TRP A 351 -29.50 5.49 -1.60
CA TRP A 351 -28.23 4.92 -1.20
C TRP A 351 -27.13 5.86 -1.68
N GLY A 352 -26.40 6.46 -0.73
CA GLY A 352 -25.36 7.46 -1.02
C GLY A 352 -24.16 6.90 -1.82
N ILE A 353 -22.93 7.26 -1.45
CA ILE A 353 -21.66 6.98 -2.18
C ILE A 353 -21.33 5.46 -2.37
N PHE A 354 -22.21 4.54 -1.98
CA PHE A 354 -21.93 3.11 -1.79
C PHE A 354 -22.64 2.21 -2.80
N GLN A 355 -22.84 2.71 -4.01
CA GLN A 355 -23.61 2.01 -5.03
C GLN A 355 -22.83 0.84 -5.63
N PRO A 356 -23.54 -0.17 -6.19
CA PRO A 356 -22.96 -1.02 -7.22
C PRO A 356 -22.57 -0.13 -8.42
N THR A 357 -21.26 -0.01 -8.68
CA THR A 357 -20.73 0.55 -9.93
C THR A 357 -20.26 -0.55 -10.86
#